data_AF-A0A0F8UEE0-F1
#
_entry.id   AF-A0A0F8UEE0-F1
#
_cell.length_a   1.000
_cell.length_b   1.000
_cell.length_c   1.000
_cell.angle_alpha   90.00
_cell.angle_beta   90.00
_cell.angle_gamma   90.00
#
_symmetry.space_group_name_H-M   'P 1'
#
loop_
_entity.id
_entity.type
_entity.pdbx_description
1 polymer ?
#
loop_
_entity_poly.entity_id
_entity_poly.type
_entity_poly.pdbx_seq_one_letter_code
_entity_poly.pdbx_strand_id
1 'polypeptide(L)'
;MLFMATLSHTPEHCFARDEYQADGKKWVEEMRKLGEVLDIKVHGAYVSPNEHTFYFVLEADNFNAISDFLRPPMLTHHSGKISPIMTVEEAFKLPFIKS
;
A
#
# COMPACT_ATOMS: atom_id res chain seq x y z
N MET A 1 -11.33 8.23 -2.95
CA MET A 1 -10.29 9.06 -2.28
C MET A 1 -8.93 8.42 -2.49
N LEU A 2 -7.85 9.22 -2.62
CA LEU A 2 -6.48 8.69 -2.71
C LEU A 2 -5.83 8.61 -1.33
N PHE A 3 -5.01 7.58 -1.14
CA PHE A 3 -4.24 7.34 0.08
C PHE A 3 -2.80 6.97 -0.28
N MET A 4 -1.85 7.57 0.44
CA MET A 4 -0.47 7.08 0.51
C MET A 4 -0.34 6.20 1.75
N ALA A 5 -0.01 4.92 1.57
CA ALA A 5 0.38 4.04 2.66
C ALA A 5 1.90 3.85 2.65
N THR A 6 2.55 4.22 3.74
CA THR A 6 3.96 3.93 4.01
C THR A 6 4.04 2.88 5.10
N LEU A 7 4.57 1.70 4.77
CA LEU A 7 4.70 0.60 5.70
C LEU A 7 6.18 0.32 5.93
N SER A 8 6.65 0.58 7.15
CA SER A 8 8.05 0.37 7.54
C SER A 8 8.16 -0.82 8.50
N HIS A 9 9.21 -1.60 8.38
CA HIS A 9 9.53 -2.70 9.29
C HIS A 9 11.02 -2.70 9.63
N THR A 10 11.40 -3.41 10.69
CA THR A 10 12.82 -3.65 11.00
C THR A 10 13.33 -4.86 10.23
N PRO A 11 14.65 -5.03 10.04
CA PRO A 11 15.20 -6.19 9.33
C PRO A 11 14.73 -7.53 9.89
N GLU A 12 14.45 -7.59 11.19
CA GLU A 12 13.97 -8.80 11.86
C GLU A 12 12.63 -9.29 11.31
N HIS A 13 11.80 -8.38 10.79
CA HIS A 13 10.48 -8.66 10.23
C HIS A 13 10.44 -8.66 8.70
N CYS A 14 11.61 -8.68 8.05
CA CYS A 14 11.70 -8.60 6.60
C CYS A 14 11.10 -9.84 5.92
N PHE A 15 10.23 -9.62 4.93
CA PHE A 15 9.63 -10.68 4.12
C PHE A 15 10.63 -11.37 3.17
N ALA A 16 11.87 -10.89 3.10
CA ALA A 16 12.95 -11.61 2.44
C ALA A 16 13.55 -12.73 3.31
N ARG A 17 13.25 -12.78 4.61
CA ARG A 17 13.69 -13.86 5.50
C ARG A 17 12.85 -15.11 5.31
N ASP A 18 13.47 -16.28 5.44
CA ASP A 18 12.84 -17.58 5.19
C ASP A 18 11.55 -17.78 6.01
N GLU A 19 11.51 -17.32 7.26
CA GLU A 19 10.34 -17.44 8.13
C GLU A 19 9.12 -16.61 7.70
N TYR A 20 9.28 -15.59 6.86
CA TYR A 20 8.18 -14.70 6.41
C TYR A 20 7.97 -14.70 4.89
N GLN A 21 8.90 -15.28 4.14
CA GLN A 21 8.91 -15.23 2.68
C GLN A 21 7.65 -15.83 2.05
N ALA A 22 7.14 -16.93 2.59
CA ALA A 22 5.93 -17.57 2.08
C ALA A 22 4.70 -16.65 2.18
N ASP A 23 4.51 -16.01 3.33
CA ASP A 23 3.38 -15.12 3.58
C ASP A 23 3.51 -13.82 2.76
N GLY A 24 4.70 -13.25 2.69
CA GLY A 24 4.97 -12.08 1.85
C GLY A 24 4.71 -12.35 0.37
N LYS A 25 5.18 -13.49 -0.16
CA LYS A 25 4.94 -13.90 -1.54
C LYS A 25 3.45 -14.09 -1.82
N LYS A 26 2.75 -14.81 -0.96
CA LYS A 26 1.31 -15.02 -1.08
C LYS A 26 0.55 -13.70 -1.11
N TRP A 27 0.88 -12.77 -0.21
CA TRP A 27 0.22 -11.47 -0.18
C TRP A 27 0.43 -10.70 -1.49
N VAL A 28 1.65 -10.68 -2.02
CA VAL A 28 1.95 -10.01 -3.31
C VAL A 28 1.20 -10.65 -4.48
N GLU A 29 1.13 -11.98 -4.54
CA GLU A 29 0.40 -12.72 -5.58
C GLU A 29 -1.11 -12.43 -5.54
N GLU A 30 -1.69 -12.29 -4.34
CA GLU A 30 -3.11 -12.04 -4.14
C GLU A 30 -3.49 -10.56 -4.13
N MET A 31 -2.52 -9.64 -3.99
CA MET A 31 -2.74 -8.21 -3.76
C MET A 31 -3.71 -7.58 -4.78
N ARG A 32 -3.54 -7.85 -6.07
CA ARG A 32 -4.40 -7.26 -7.11
C ARG A 32 -5.83 -7.77 -7.03
N LYS A 33 -6.00 -9.08 -6.81
CA LYS A 33 -7.31 -9.71 -6.61
C LYS A 33 -7.99 -9.19 -5.34
N LEU A 34 -7.23 -8.99 -4.26
CA LEU A 34 -7.74 -8.41 -3.03
C LEU A 34 -8.23 -6.97 -3.26
N GLY A 35 -7.49 -6.19 -4.07
CA GLY A 35 -7.92 -4.87 -4.51
C GLY A 35 -9.27 -4.90 -5.23
N GLU A 36 -9.45 -5.80 -6.19
CA GLU A 36 -10.73 -5.97 -6.90
C GLU A 36 -11.89 -6.33 -5.96
N VAL A 37 -11.68 -7.25 -5.01
CA VAL A 37 -12.72 -7.68 -4.05
C VAL A 37 -13.12 -6.56 -3.10
N LEU A 38 -12.17 -5.70 -2.72
CA LEU A 38 -12.39 -4.61 -1.78
C LEU A 38 -12.73 -3.27 -2.45
N ASP A 39 -12.88 -3.26 -3.78
CA ASP A 39 -13.07 -2.05 -4.59
C ASP A 39 -11.98 -1.00 -4.35
N ILE A 40 -10.73 -1.46 -4.38
CA ILE A 40 -9.52 -0.66 -4.21
C ILE A 40 -8.69 -0.71 -5.48
N LYS A 41 -8.43 0.46 -6.04
CA LYS A 41 -7.50 0.60 -7.15
C LYS A 41 -6.08 0.89 -6.64
N VAL A 42 -5.15 0.02 -6.98
CA VAL A 42 -3.72 0.19 -6.70
C VAL A 42 -3.09 0.97 -7.85
N HIS A 43 -2.82 2.27 -7.65
CA HIS A 43 -2.13 3.11 -8.64
C HIS A 43 -0.63 2.78 -8.70
N GLY A 44 -0.05 2.44 -7.56
CA GLY A 44 1.34 2.06 -7.47
C GLY A 44 1.62 1.28 -6.19
N ALA A 45 2.56 0.34 -6.30
CA ALA A 45 3.09 -0.45 -5.19
C ALA A 45 4.61 -0.53 -5.39
N TYR A 46 5.36 0.01 -4.45
CA TYR A 46 6.80 0.15 -4.51
C TYR A 46 7.43 -0.34 -3.21
N VAL A 47 8.68 -0.77 -3.29
CA VAL A 47 9.46 -1.19 -2.14
C VAL A 47 10.84 -0.53 -2.21
N SER A 48 11.33 -0.05 -1.06
CA SER A 48 12.71 0.29 -0.84
C SER A 48 13.34 -0.80 0.05
N PRO A 49 14.04 -1.78 -0.54
CA PRO A 49 14.59 -2.89 0.23
C PRO A 49 15.60 -2.44 1.29
N ASN A 50 16.46 -1.47 0.96
CA ASN A 50 17.49 -0.97 1.86
C ASN A 50 16.89 -0.27 3.10
N GLU A 51 15.75 0.40 2.92
CA GLU A 51 15.05 1.14 3.98
C GLU A 51 13.95 0.31 4.65
N HIS A 52 13.79 -0.97 4.29
CA HIS A 52 12.73 -1.85 4.80
C HIS A 52 11.34 -1.19 4.77
N THR A 53 11.03 -0.51 3.66
CA THR A 53 9.81 0.31 3.56
C THR A 53 9.06 0.04 2.26
N PHE A 54 7.75 -0.15 2.37
CA PHE A 54 6.82 -0.23 1.25
C PHE A 54 6.03 1.07 1.10
N TYR A 55 5.72 1.41 -0.15
CA TYR A 55 4.93 2.58 -0.52
C TYR A 55 3.79 2.14 -1.44
N PHE A 56 2.56 2.51 -1.09
CA PHE A 56 1.38 2.26 -1.90
C PHE A 56 0.62 3.54 -2.15
N VAL A 57 0.18 3.74 -3.40
CA VAL A 57 -0.82 4.73 -3.75
C VAL A 57 -2.11 3.97 -4.04
N LEU A 58 -3.09 4.12 -3.14
CA LEU A 58 -4.34 3.38 -3.14
C LEU A 58 -5.50 4.34 -3.34
N GLU A 59 -6.50 3.94 -4.12
CA GLU A 59 -7.76 4.65 -4.25
C GLU A 59 -8.89 3.78 -3.71
N ALA A 60 -9.69 4.34 -2.80
CA ALA A 60 -10.83 3.68 -2.20
C ALA A 60 -11.89 4.71 -1.75
N ASP A 61 -13.13 4.27 -1.59
CA ASP A 61 -14.24 5.12 -1.13
C ASP A 61 -14.23 5.38 0.37
N ASN A 62 -13.56 4.54 1.16
CA ASN A 62 -13.47 4.69 2.60
C ASN A 62 -12.15 4.13 3.16
N PHE A 63 -11.81 4.57 4.37
CA PHE A 63 -10.57 4.19 5.05
C PHE A 63 -10.56 2.72 5.50
N ASN A 64 -11.72 2.14 5.83
CA ASN A 64 -11.79 0.76 6.33
C ASN A 64 -11.31 -0.24 5.27
N ALA A 65 -11.65 -0.01 4.01
CA ALA A 65 -11.17 -0.81 2.89
C ALA A 65 -9.62 -0.84 2.82
N ILE A 66 -8.95 0.29 3.10
CA ILE A 66 -7.48 0.34 3.14
C ILE A 66 -6.92 -0.53 4.28
N SER A 67 -7.55 -0.49 5.47
CA SER A 67 -7.15 -1.34 6.58
C SER A 67 -7.33 -2.83 6.25
N ASP A 68 -8.43 -3.20 5.57
CA ASP A 68 -8.70 -4.58 5.16
C ASP A 68 -7.76 -5.06 4.05
N PHE A 69 -7.35 -4.16 3.16
CA PHE A 69 -6.36 -4.46 2.13
C PHE A 69 -4.97 -4.72 2.71
N LEU A 70 -4.59 -3.93 3.73
CA LEU A 70 -3.33 -4.04 4.44
C LEU A 70 -3.39 -5.01 5.63
N ARG A 71 -4.41 -5.87 5.71
CA ARG A 71 -4.53 -6.93 6.70
C ARG A 71 -3.27 -7.82 6.77
N PRO A 72 -3.14 -8.72 7.76
CA PRO A 72 -2.01 -9.64 7.86
C PRO A 72 -1.64 -10.29 6.50
N PRO A 73 -0.34 -10.38 6.19
CA PRO A 73 0.80 -10.15 7.07
C PRO A 73 1.26 -8.67 7.15
N MET A 74 0.71 -7.76 6.33
CA MET A 74 1.25 -6.40 6.19
C MET A 74 1.19 -5.61 7.50
N LEU A 75 -0.01 -5.33 8.04
CA LEU A 75 -0.16 -4.63 9.31
C LEU A 75 0.18 -5.47 10.55
N THR A 76 0.63 -6.72 10.38
CA THR A 76 1.20 -7.52 11.48
C THR A 76 2.67 -7.18 11.73
N HIS A 77 3.43 -7.03 10.64
CA HIS A 77 4.89 -6.93 10.68
C HIS A 77 5.42 -5.51 10.42
N HIS A 78 4.53 -4.58 10.09
CA HIS A 78 4.89 -3.21 9.72
C HIS A 78 4.22 -2.19 10.65
N SER A 79 4.94 -1.10 10.89
CA SER A 79 4.34 0.16 11.33
C SER A 79 3.81 0.90 10.09
N GLY A 80 2.51 1.18 10.09
CA GLY A 80 1.81 1.82 8.98
C GLY A 80 1.51 3.30 9.22
N LYS A 81 1.86 4.14 8.25
CA LYS A 81 1.37 5.52 8.12
C LYS A 81 0.49 5.61 6.88
N ILE A 82 -0.80 5.87 7.07
CA ILE A 82 -1.78 5.98 5.98
C ILE A 82 -2.27 7.42 5.96
N SER A 83 -1.97 8.15 4.89
CA SER A 83 -2.34 9.56 4.74
C SER A 83 -3.28 9.71 3.55
N PRO A 84 -4.45 10.36 3.70
CA PRO A 84 -5.23 10.79 2.54
C PRO A 84 -4.39 11.79 1.74
N ILE A 85 -4.37 11.64 0.43
CA ILE A 85 -3.66 12.52 -0.49
C ILE A 85 -4.60 12.97 -1.62
N MET A 86 -4.13 13.92 -2.41
CA MET A 86 -4.79 14.40 -3.63
C MET A 86 -3.72 14.68 -4.68
N THR A 87 -4.11 14.82 -5.94
CA THR A 87 -3.14 15.19 -6.98
C THR A 87 -2.71 16.65 -6.82
N VAL A 88 -1.55 16.99 -7.39
CA VAL A 88 -1.06 18.37 -7.38
C VAL A 88 -2.04 19.29 -8.11
N GLU A 89 -2.59 18.84 -9.24
CA GLU A 89 -3.58 19.57 -10.02
C GLU A 89 -4.83 19.89 -9.20
N GLU A 90 -5.34 18.92 -8.43
CA GLU A 90 -6.50 19.14 -7.53
C GLU A 90 -6.16 20.16 -6.44
N ALA A 91 -4.97 20.05 -5.82
CA ALA A 91 -4.54 20.96 -4.75
C ALA A 91 -4.43 22.41 -5.23
N PHE A 92 -3.99 22.62 -6.48
CA PHE A 92 -3.85 23.93 -7.10
C PHE A 92 -5.03 24.33 -8.00
N LYS A 93 -6.11 23.54 -8.03
CA LYS A 93 -7.32 23.78 -8.85
C LYS A 93 -7.01 23.98 -10.34
N LEU A 94 -6.00 23.28 -10.85
CA LEU A 94 -5.64 23.33 -12.26
C LEU A 94 -6.59 22.44 -13.08
N PRO A 95 -6.93 22.82 -14.32
CA PRO A 95 -7.64 21.92 -15.22
C PRO A 95 -6.76 20.69 -15.49
N PHE A 96 -7.37 19.51 -15.55
CA PHE A 96 -6.65 18.25 -15.76
C PHE A 96 -5.85 18.31 -17.07
N ILE A 97 -4.53 18.33 -16.98
CA ILE A 97 -3.66 18.21 -18.16
C ILE A 97 -3.58 16.72 -18.45
N LYS A 98 -4.33 16.23 -19.44
CA LYS A 98 -4.11 14.88 -19.95
C LYS A 98 -2.71 14.82 -20.57
N SER A 99 -1.79 14.10 -19.93
CA SER A 99 -0.54 13.62 -20.54
C SER A 99 -0.80 12.40 -21.40
#